data_AF-A0A914ARG6-F1
#
_entry.id   AF-A0A914ARG6-F1
#
_cell.length_a   1.000
_cell.length_b   1.000
_cell.length_c   1.000
_cell.angle_alpha   90.00
_cell.angle_beta   90.00
_cell.angle_gamma   90.00
#
_symmetry.space_group_name_H-M   'P 1'
#
loop_
_entity.id
_entity.type
_entity.pdbx_description
1 polymer ?
#
loop_
_entity_poly.entity_id
_entity_poly.type
_entity_poly.pdbx_seq_one_letter_code
_entity_poly.pdbx_strand_id
1 'polypeptide(L)'
;MAIRTVSLAVLLPYCIIALPNGPLVDHNPEVCTSMSPGDHHPANMATGPAPYIIVVSNDTYTAGQPIQLTVRAANQGVTFACFFVQARSQLGSAQTDALGTFSNDPQGSQAFACTSPAGAWSHNNKNAKREITATWMPPSDDQGSIAFQATIVRGPASVYWEGVKSQSLAYSAAPSLVSSSIFLLTFAVFWAMMA
;
A
#
# COMPACT_ATOMS: atom_id res chain seq x y z
N MET A 1 60.91 -3.21 -16.26
CA MET A 1 60.14 -3.05 -15.01
C MET A 1 58.68 -2.84 -15.41
N ALA A 2 57.89 -3.91 -15.46
CA ALA A 2 56.50 -3.85 -15.94
C ALA A 2 55.58 -3.72 -14.72
N ILE A 3 54.91 -2.57 -14.59
CA ILE A 3 53.89 -2.35 -13.55
C ILE A 3 52.65 -3.11 -14.00
N ARG A 4 52.39 -4.27 -13.37
CA ARG A 4 51.11 -4.95 -13.49
C ARG A 4 50.11 -4.21 -12.62
N THR A 5 49.22 -3.46 -13.24
CA THR A 5 48.03 -2.90 -12.59
C THR A 5 47.14 -4.07 -12.18
N VAL A 6 47.16 -4.41 -10.90
CA VAL A 6 46.18 -5.31 -10.30
C VAL A 6 44.92 -4.46 -10.09
N SER A 7 43.99 -4.55 -11.03
CA SER A 7 42.65 -3.99 -10.84
C SER A 7 41.96 -4.78 -9.74
N LEU A 8 41.93 -4.22 -8.54
CA LEU A 8 41.13 -4.72 -7.43
C LEU A 8 39.67 -4.52 -7.83
N ALA A 9 39.03 -5.55 -8.38
CA ALA A 9 37.59 -5.60 -8.48
C ALA A 9 37.06 -5.63 -7.04
N VAL A 10 36.73 -4.46 -6.52
CA VAL A 10 36.02 -4.32 -5.25
C VAL A 10 34.66 -4.95 -5.49
N LEU A 11 34.55 -6.25 -5.18
CA LEU A 11 33.27 -6.89 -4.90
C LEU A 11 32.75 -6.23 -3.63
N LEU A 12 32.20 -5.02 -3.78
CA LEU A 12 31.37 -4.42 -2.75
C LEU A 12 30.32 -5.49 -2.44
N PRO A 13 30.30 -6.03 -1.21
CA PRO A 13 29.20 -6.88 -0.82
C PRO A 13 27.99 -5.96 -0.93
N TYR A 14 27.13 -6.23 -1.90
CA TYR A 14 25.80 -5.63 -2.06
C TYR A 14 24.96 -6.08 -0.85
N CYS A 15 25.36 -5.67 0.34
CA CYS A 15 24.52 -5.67 1.52
C CYS A 15 23.59 -4.47 1.33
N ILE A 16 22.59 -4.64 0.45
CA ILE A 16 21.45 -3.74 0.34
C ILE A 16 20.63 -3.93 1.61
N ILE A 17 21.13 -3.37 2.69
CA ILE A 17 20.35 -3.05 3.87
C ILE A 17 19.30 -2.09 3.34
N ALA A 18 18.05 -2.56 3.21
CA ALA A 18 16.84 -1.84 2.82
C ALA A 18 17.09 -0.41 2.30
N LEU A 19 16.98 -0.20 0.99
CA LEU A 19 17.25 1.08 0.33
C LEU A 19 16.72 2.27 1.15
N PRO A 20 17.51 3.34 1.31
CA PRO A 20 17.11 4.48 2.13
C PRO A 20 15.78 5.08 1.66
N ASN A 21 15.46 4.98 0.38
CA ASN A 21 14.30 5.63 -0.25
C ASN A 21 13.22 4.64 -0.72
N GLY A 22 12.99 3.53 -0.02
CA GLY A 22 12.03 2.50 -0.48
C GLY A 22 12.60 1.64 -1.62
N PRO A 23 11.82 0.68 -2.16
CA PRO A 23 12.29 -0.18 -3.24
C PRO A 23 12.51 0.60 -4.54
N LEU A 24 13.54 0.22 -5.31
CA LEU A 24 13.81 0.78 -6.64
C LEU A 24 12.90 0.13 -7.68
N VAL A 25 11.60 0.48 -7.67
CA VAL A 25 10.61 -0.14 -8.55
C VAL A 25 10.93 0.04 -10.03
N ASP A 26 11.51 1.18 -10.43
CA ASP A 26 11.89 1.47 -11.83
C ASP A 26 12.97 0.54 -12.38
N HIS A 27 13.84 0.02 -11.50
CA HIS A 27 14.92 -0.91 -11.86
C HIS A 27 14.64 -2.36 -11.45
N ASN A 28 13.60 -2.58 -10.66
CA ASN A 28 13.21 -3.89 -10.12
C ASN A 28 11.66 -3.98 -10.05
N PRO A 29 10.98 -4.02 -11.20
CA PRO A 29 9.52 -3.98 -11.27
C PRO A 29 8.87 -5.23 -10.65
N GLU A 30 9.58 -6.34 -10.55
CA GLU A 30 9.12 -7.59 -9.92
C GLU A 30 8.76 -7.40 -8.42
N VAL A 31 9.24 -6.34 -7.77
CA VAL A 31 8.82 -5.99 -6.40
C VAL A 31 7.31 -5.68 -6.35
N CYS A 32 6.75 -5.09 -7.41
CA CYS A 32 5.32 -4.81 -7.46
C CYS A 32 4.46 -6.07 -7.46
N THR A 33 4.95 -7.20 -7.99
CA THR A 33 4.19 -8.45 -8.08
C THR A 33 4.51 -9.39 -6.92
N SER A 34 5.79 -9.56 -6.60
CA SER A 34 6.24 -10.39 -5.48
C SER A 34 5.96 -9.79 -4.10
N MET A 35 5.94 -8.46 -3.99
CA MET A 35 6.01 -7.72 -2.71
C MET A 35 7.20 -8.13 -1.83
N SER A 36 8.18 -8.83 -2.40
CA SER A 36 9.33 -9.32 -1.67
C SER A 36 10.47 -8.29 -1.75
N PRO A 37 11.27 -8.10 -0.69
CA PRO A 37 12.44 -7.23 -0.74
C PRO A 37 13.58 -7.81 -1.60
N GLY A 38 13.39 -8.99 -2.21
CA GLY A 38 14.21 -9.59 -3.27
C GLY A 38 14.88 -10.92 -2.86
N ASP A 39 15.28 -11.71 -3.86
CA ASP A 39 15.92 -13.03 -3.72
C ASP A 39 17.28 -13.02 -3.00
N HIS A 40 17.81 -11.85 -2.69
CA HIS A 40 19.12 -11.67 -2.05
C HIS A 40 19.07 -11.71 -0.51
N HIS A 41 17.88 -11.76 0.09
CA HIS A 41 17.71 -11.73 1.55
C HIS A 41 16.84 -12.83 2.18
N PRO A 42 16.75 -14.06 1.62
CA PRO A 42 15.82 -15.08 2.11
C PRO A 42 16.11 -15.51 3.57
N ALA A 43 17.36 -15.41 4.02
CA ALA A 43 17.76 -15.73 5.39
C ALA A 43 17.16 -14.77 6.45
N ASN A 44 16.64 -13.61 6.03
CA ASN A 44 16.10 -12.61 6.92
C ASN A 44 14.56 -12.65 7.02
N MET A 45 13.90 -13.51 6.25
CA MET A 45 12.46 -13.69 6.36
C MET A 45 12.11 -14.34 7.70
N ALA A 46 11.20 -13.73 8.44
CA ALA A 46 10.73 -14.26 9.70
C ALA A 46 9.85 -15.51 9.50
N THR A 47 9.99 -16.48 10.40
CA THR A 47 9.20 -17.74 10.40
C THR A 47 7.96 -17.69 11.30
N GLY A 48 7.82 -16.64 12.11
CA GLY A 48 6.73 -16.46 13.08
C GLY A 48 5.74 -15.36 12.68
N PRO A 49 4.65 -15.17 13.46
CA PRO A 49 3.65 -14.15 13.17
C PRO A 49 4.25 -12.75 13.19
N ALA A 50 3.74 -11.88 12.32
CA ALA A 50 4.16 -10.49 12.26
C ALA A 50 3.69 -9.72 13.52
N PRO A 51 4.58 -8.97 14.20
CA PRO A 51 4.20 -8.12 15.32
C PRO A 51 3.65 -6.76 14.83
N TYR A 52 3.00 -6.75 13.67
CA TYR A 52 2.49 -5.57 12.98
C TYR A 52 1.09 -5.85 12.46
N ILE A 53 0.27 -4.81 12.40
CA ILE A 53 -1.07 -4.89 11.83
C ILE A 53 -1.34 -3.70 10.91
N ILE A 54 -2.24 -3.94 9.96
CA ILE A 54 -2.70 -2.95 9.00
C ILE A 54 -4.15 -2.62 9.37
N VAL A 55 -4.41 -1.36 9.69
CA VAL A 55 -5.73 -0.85 10.08
C VAL A 55 -6.23 0.05 8.96
N VAL A 56 -7.51 -0.06 8.65
CA VAL A 56 -8.20 0.83 7.70
C VAL A 56 -9.32 1.59 8.42
N SER A 57 -9.74 2.72 7.85
CA SER A 57 -10.86 3.49 8.39
C SER A 57 -12.24 2.90 8.11
N ASN A 58 -12.39 2.00 7.13
CA ASN A 58 -13.67 1.53 6.63
C ASN A 58 -13.63 0.05 6.23
N ASP A 59 -14.73 -0.68 6.45
CA ASP A 59 -14.89 -2.08 6.04
C ASP A 59 -15.34 -2.24 4.58
N THR A 60 -15.64 -1.11 3.92
CA THR A 60 -16.04 -1.05 2.51
C THR A 60 -15.25 0.03 1.79
N TYR A 61 -15.07 -0.14 0.48
CA TYR A 61 -14.54 0.91 -0.38
C TYR A 61 -15.57 1.33 -1.42
N THR A 62 -15.57 2.63 -1.71
CA THR A 62 -16.46 3.26 -2.69
C THR A 62 -15.63 4.20 -3.55
N ALA A 63 -15.87 4.19 -4.86
CA ALA A 63 -15.16 5.07 -5.79
C ALA A 63 -15.22 6.53 -5.34
N GLY A 64 -14.07 7.19 -5.30
CA GLY A 64 -13.93 8.59 -4.88
C GLY A 64 -14.02 8.84 -3.36
N GLN A 65 -14.19 7.80 -2.53
CA GLN A 65 -14.15 7.92 -1.07
C GLN A 65 -12.78 7.45 -0.54
N PRO A 66 -11.94 8.36 0.00
CA PRO A 66 -10.62 8.00 0.49
C PRO A 66 -10.71 7.12 1.74
N ILE A 67 -9.77 6.19 1.87
CA ILE A 67 -9.58 5.33 3.05
C ILE A 67 -8.26 5.67 3.70
N GLN A 68 -8.27 5.86 5.02
CA GLN A 68 -7.05 5.99 5.79
C GLN A 68 -6.47 4.60 6.06
N LEU A 69 -5.23 4.38 5.66
CA LEU A 69 -4.51 3.14 5.87
C LEU A 69 -3.36 3.38 6.86
N THR A 70 -3.36 2.63 7.96
CA THR A 70 -2.36 2.73 9.02
C THR A 70 -1.59 1.42 9.16
N VAL A 71 -0.27 1.47 9.02
CA VAL A 71 0.63 0.38 9.41
C VAL A 71 1.12 0.65 10.83
N ARG A 72 0.88 -0.27 11.76
CA ARG A 72 1.24 -0.08 13.17
C ARG A 72 1.88 -1.31 13.82
N ALA A 73 2.80 -1.07 14.75
CA ALA A 73 3.31 -2.10 15.64
C ALA A 73 2.24 -2.53 16.64
N ALA A 74 2.03 -3.85 16.77
CA ALA A 74 1.00 -4.41 17.65
C ALA A 74 1.35 -4.27 19.14
N ASN A 75 2.64 -4.32 19.47
CA ASN A 75 3.14 -4.34 20.84
C ASN A 75 4.01 -3.11 21.17
N GLN A 76 4.15 -2.81 22.46
CA GLN A 76 5.14 -1.84 22.93
C GLN A 76 6.57 -2.36 22.68
N GLY A 77 7.52 -1.45 22.46
CA GLY A 77 8.92 -1.80 22.18
C GLY A 77 9.20 -2.37 20.79
N VAL A 78 8.16 -2.58 19.96
CA VAL A 78 8.30 -2.97 18.55
C VAL A 78 8.24 -1.73 17.66
N THR A 79 9.16 -1.66 16.69
CA THR A 79 9.21 -0.64 15.64
C THR A 79 9.43 -1.31 14.28
N PHE A 80 9.14 -0.56 13.22
CA PHE A 80 9.51 -0.90 11.85
C PHE A 80 10.24 0.29 11.22
N ALA A 81 11.13 0.03 10.28
CA ALA A 81 11.87 1.08 9.56
C ALA A 81 11.46 1.14 8.09
N CYS A 82 11.14 -0.01 7.51
CA CYS A 82 10.83 -0.16 6.09
C CYS A 82 9.52 -0.93 5.93
N PHE A 83 8.76 -0.60 4.89
CA PHE A 83 7.52 -1.29 4.55
C PHE A 83 7.23 -1.12 3.06
N PHE A 84 6.46 -2.04 2.48
CA PHE A 84 5.93 -1.93 1.12
C PHE A 84 4.50 -2.47 1.10
N VAL A 85 3.54 -1.65 0.67
CA VAL A 85 2.10 -1.90 0.80
C VAL A 85 1.43 -1.76 -0.56
N GLN A 86 0.45 -2.63 -0.84
CA GLN A 86 -0.47 -2.51 -1.97
C GLN A 86 -1.88 -2.93 -1.55
N ALA A 87 -2.91 -2.37 -2.18
CA ALA A 87 -4.24 -2.97 -2.20
C ALA A 87 -4.30 -3.99 -3.34
N ARG A 88 -4.81 -5.19 -3.06
CA ARG A 88 -4.97 -6.26 -4.07
C ARG A 88 -6.33 -6.94 -3.94
N SER A 89 -6.84 -7.40 -5.07
CA SER A 89 -8.05 -8.24 -5.09
C SER A 89 -7.82 -9.53 -4.30
N GLN A 90 -8.87 -10.00 -3.63
CA GLN A 90 -8.91 -11.33 -3.02
C GLN A 90 -9.43 -12.40 -4.00
N LEU A 91 -9.79 -12.00 -5.23
CA LEU A 91 -10.27 -12.92 -6.26
C LEU A 91 -9.10 -13.69 -6.88
N GLY A 92 -8.71 -14.78 -6.23
CA GLY A 92 -7.66 -15.68 -6.70
C GLY A 92 -6.25 -15.27 -6.26
N SER A 93 -5.43 -16.27 -5.91
CA SER A 93 -4.08 -16.06 -5.38
C SER A 93 -3.05 -15.56 -6.40
N ALA A 94 -3.41 -15.54 -7.70
CA ALA A 94 -2.54 -15.10 -8.78
C ALA A 94 -2.69 -13.60 -9.11
N GLN A 95 -3.65 -12.89 -8.50
CA GLN A 95 -3.85 -11.47 -8.77
C GLN A 95 -2.78 -10.61 -8.08
N THR A 96 -1.92 -10.01 -8.88
CA THR A 96 -0.80 -9.17 -8.42
C THR A 96 -0.99 -7.68 -8.69
N ASP A 97 -2.12 -7.31 -9.30
CA ASP A 97 -2.39 -5.93 -9.68
C ASP A 97 -2.56 -5.04 -8.45
N ALA A 98 -1.82 -3.94 -8.45
CA ALA A 98 -1.93 -2.87 -7.47
C ALA A 98 -3.17 -2.03 -7.76
N LEU A 99 -4.14 -2.06 -6.86
CA LEU A 99 -5.43 -1.38 -7.00
C LEU A 99 -5.40 -0.01 -6.34
N GLY A 100 -6.05 0.95 -6.99
CA GLY A 100 -6.18 2.31 -6.49
C GLY A 100 -4.86 3.07 -6.40
N THR A 101 -4.85 4.19 -5.69
CA THR A 101 -3.69 5.07 -5.60
C THR A 101 -3.47 5.58 -4.19
N PHE A 102 -2.22 5.63 -3.76
CA PHE A 102 -1.80 6.26 -2.52
C PHE A 102 -1.55 7.76 -2.73
N SER A 103 -1.86 8.53 -1.70
CA SER A 103 -1.71 9.99 -1.66
C SER A 103 -1.56 10.47 -0.21
N ASN A 104 -1.25 11.77 -0.03
CA ASN A 104 -1.04 12.39 1.27
C ASN A 104 -0.01 11.65 2.12
N ASP A 105 1.12 11.30 1.50
CA ASP A 105 2.17 10.52 2.14
C ASP A 105 2.77 11.30 3.34
N PRO A 106 2.75 10.74 4.56
CA PRO A 106 3.39 11.38 5.70
C PRO A 106 4.91 11.39 5.54
N GLN A 107 5.57 12.30 6.27
CA GLN A 107 7.03 12.39 6.28
C GLN A 107 7.65 11.01 6.59
N GLY A 108 8.64 10.61 5.79
CA GLY A 108 9.25 9.30 5.93
C GLY A 108 8.62 8.21 5.06
N SER A 109 7.74 8.56 4.12
CA SER A 109 7.13 7.66 3.14
C SER A 109 6.87 8.33 1.80
N GLN A 110 6.59 7.52 0.79
CA GLN A 110 6.21 7.95 -0.56
C GLN A 110 5.47 6.84 -1.31
N ALA A 111 4.65 7.23 -2.28
CA ALA A 111 4.03 6.31 -3.23
C ALA A 111 4.96 5.91 -4.39
N PHE A 112 4.71 4.73 -4.97
CA PHE A 112 5.44 4.18 -6.11
C PHE A 112 4.48 3.70 -7.19
N ALA A 113 4.91 3.82 -8.44
CA ALA A 113 4.17 3.30 -9.58
C ALA A 113 4.30 1.77 -9.66
N CYS A 114 3.17 1.09 -9.77
CA CYS A 114 3.07 -0.31 -10.16
C CYS A 114 2.08 -0.39 -11.34
N THR A 115 1.18 -1.37 -11.39
CA THR A 115 0.09 -1.37 -12.38
C THR A 115 -0.78 -0.11 -12.29
N SER A 116 -0.90 0.48 -11.10
CA SER A 116 -1.44 1.83 -10.89
C SER A 116 -0.30 2.85 -10.65
N PRO A 117 -0.41 4.11 -11.15
CA PRO A 117 0.67 5.12 -11.08
C PRO A 117 1.17 5.48 -9.68
N ALA A 118 0.34 5.28 -8.66
CA ALA A 118 0.69 5.38 -7.24
C ALA A 118 0.18 4.14 -6.49
N GLY A 119 0.28 2.97 -7.11
CA GLY A 119 -0.35 1.73 -6.65
C GLY A 119 0.31 1.09 -5.42
N ALA A 120 1.52 1.51 -5.07
CA ALA A 120 2.20 1.04 -3.87
C ALA A 120 2.65 2.19 -2.97
N TRP A 121 2.83 1.89 -1.69
CA TRP A 121 3.28 2.85 -0.68
C TRP A 121 4.39 2.25 0.19
N SER A 122 5.47 3.01 0.40
CA SER A 122 6.66 2.53 1.11
C SER A 122 7.40 3.66 1.84
N HIS A 123 8.38 3.30 2.66
CA HIS A 123 9.26 4.26 3.32
C HIS A 123 10.12 5.04 2.31
N ASN A 124 10.53 6.27 2.69
CA ASN A 124 11.57 7.04 1.98
C ASN A 124 12.77 7.43 2.88
N ASN A 125 12.80 6.89 4.10
CA ASN A 125 13.93 6.93 5.02
C ASN A 125 13.91 5.68 5.91
N LYS A 126 14.99 5.42 6.65
CA LYS A 126 15.11 4.25 7.55
C LYS A 126 14.79 4.59 9.01
N ASN A 127 14.11 5.70 9.26
CA ASN A 127 13.82 6.11 10.63
C ASN A 127 12.82 5.13 11.26
N ALA A 128 13.17 4.57 12.41
CA ALA A 128 12.30 3.65 13.13
C ALA A 128 11.01 4.38 13.55
N LYS A 129 9.87 3.75 13.26
CA LYS A 129 8.54 4.26 13.59
C LYS A 129 7.68 3.14 14.18
N ARG A 130 6.65 3.53 14.94
CA ARG A 130 5.66 2.59 15.49
C ARG A 130 4.34 2.60 14.73
N GLU A 131 4.08 3.68 14.02
CA GLU A 131 2.87 3.88 13.25
C GLU A 131 3.16 4.84 12.10
N ILE A 132 2.47 4.64 10.98
CA ILE A 132 2.47 5.55 9.85
C ILE A 132 1.15 5.38 9.08
N THR A 133 0.57 6.49 8.62
CA THR A 133 -0.76 6.51 7.99
C THR A 133 -0.73 7.27 6.68
N ALA A 134 -1.22 6.67 5.60
CA ALA A 134 -1.43 7.32 4.31
C ALA A 134 -2.90 7.28 3.89
N THR A 135 -3.24 8.07 2.87
CA THR A 135 -4.55 8.04 2.24
C THR A 135 -4.50 7.15 1.01
N TRP A 136 -5.44 6.20 0.89
CA TRP A 136 -5.65 5.39 -0.30
C TRP A 136 -6.97 5.78 -0.98
N MET A 137 -6.90 6.03 -2.29
CA MET A 137 -8.06 6.30 -3.14
C MET A 137 -8.44 5.03 -3.91
N PRO A 138 -9.68 4.53 -3.75
CA PRO A 138 -10.14 3.37 -4.50
C PRO A 138 -10.23 3.63 -6.01
N PRO A 139 -10.07 2.60 -6.85
CA PRO A 139 -10.34 2.72 -8.29
C PRO A 139 -11.83 3.02 -8.56
N SER A 140 -12.15 3.48 -9.77
CA SER A 140 -13.53 3.80 -10.16
C SER A 140 -14.44 2.57 -10.24
N ASP A 141 -13.86 1.42 -10.59
CA ASP A 141 -14.58 0.23 -10.96
C ASP A 141 -14.58 -0.79 -9.81
N ASP A 142 -15.62 -1.62 -9.74
CA ASP A 142 -15.71 -2.73 -8.77
C ASP A 142 -14.58 -3.75 -9.01
N GLN A 143 -13.73 -3.94 -8.01
CA GLN A 143 -12.61 -4.92 -8.02
C GLN A 143 -12.92 -6.16 -7.16
N GLY A 144 -14.18 -6.32 -6.74
CA GLY A 144 -14.62 -7.32 -5.79
C GLY A 144 -14.10 -7.04 -4.38
N SER A 145 -13.93 -8.09 -3.58
CA SER A 145 -13.31 -7.96 -2.26
C SER A 145 -11.80 -7.71 -2.42
N ILE A 146 -11.27 -6.70 -1.72
CA ILE A 146 -9.85 -6.38 -1.70
C ILE A 146 -9.29 -6.50 -0.29
N ALA A 147 -7.97 -6.61 -0.16
CA ALA A 147 -7.28 -6.37 1.11
C ALA A 147 -5.96 -5.68 0.86
N PHE A 148 -5.49 -4.90 1.84
CA PHE A 148 -4.14 -4.37 1.82
C PHE A 148 -3.18 -5.47 2.24
N GLN A 149 -2.11 -5.62 1.48
CA GLN A 149 -1.03 -6.56 1.76
C GLN A 149 0.25 -5.76 1.97
N ALA A 150 1.08 -6.18 2.91
CA ALA A 150 2.33 -5.51 3.20
C ALA A 150 3.48 -6.47 3.47
N THR A 151 4.66 -5.99 3.11
CA THR A 151 5.94 -6.48 3.62
C THR A 151 6.51 -5.45 4.57
N ILE A 152 6.93 -5.87 5.76
CA ILE A 152 7.35 -4.96 6.84
C ILE A 152 8.69 -5.45 7.41
N VAL A 153 9.66 -4.53 7.53
CA VAL A 153 10.99 -4.80 8.08
C VAL A 153 11.12 -4.18 9.46
N ARG A 154 11.61 -4.96 10.43
CA ARG A 154 11.82 -4.51 11.80
C ARG A 154 12.78 -3.34 11.90
N GLY A 155 12.47 -2.32 12.70
CA GLY A 155 13.49 -1.36 13.12
C GLY A 155 14.21 -1.91 14.36
N PRO A 156 15.55 -2.00 14.43
CA PRO A 156 16.61 -1.68 13.46
C PRO A 156 17.23 -2.93 12.78
N ALA A 157 16.51 -4.05 12.72
CA ALA A 157 17.03 -5.33 12.25
C ALA A 157 16.66 -5.59 10.78
N SER A 158 17.40 -6.46 10.09
CA SER A 158 17.05 -6.82 8.70
C SER A 158 15.90 -7.84 8.59
N VAL A 159 15.30 -8.24 9.72
CA VAL A 159 14.22 -9.25 9.75
C VAL A 159 12.92 -8.67 9.21
N TYR A 160 12.27 -9.39 8.30
CA TYR A 160 11.04 -8.94 7.65
C TYR A 160 9.93 -10.00 7.64
N TRP A 161 8.70 -9.52 7.51
CA TRP A 161 7.50 -10.33 7.33
C TRP A 161 6.83 -9.92 6.03
N GLU A 162 6.49 -10.90 5.20
CA GLU A 162 5.67 -10.72 4.01
C GLU A 162 4.22 -11.12 4.31
N GLY A 163 3.29 -10.70 3.45
CA GLY A 163 1.90 -11.15 3.53
C GLY A 163 1.17 -10.70 4.79
N VAL A 164 1.60 -9.61 5.43
CA VAL A 164 0.82 -8.97 6.49
C VAL A 164 -0.41 -8.35 5.84
N LYS A 165 -1.62 -8.75 6.26
CA LYS A 165 -2.87 -8.31 5.63
C LYS A 165 -3.74 -7.46 6.56
N SER A 166 -4.48 -6.52 5.99
CA SER A 166 -5.62 -5.91 6.65
C SER A 166 -6.82 -6.86 6.66
N GLN A 167 -7.90 -6.47 7.35
CA GLN A 167 -9.23 -7.01 7.05
C GLN A 167 -9.62 -6.75 5.58
N SER A 168 -10.51 -7.58 5.04
CA SER A 168 -11.03 -7.40 3.68
C SER A 168 -12.00 -6.22 3.61
N LEU A 169 -11.96 -5.50 2.50
CA LEU A 169 -12.92 -4.45 2.18
C LEU A 169 -13.82 -4.93 1.04
N ALA A 170 -15.13 -4.77 1.21
CA ALA A 170 -16.10 -5.03 0.15
C ALA A 170 -16.36 -3.77 -0.68
N TYR A 171 -16.66 -3.94 -1.97
CA TYR A 171 -17.13 -2.84 -2.78
C TYR A 171 -18.51 -2.38 -2.31
N SER A 172 -18.70 -1.08 -2.18
CA SER A 172 -20.00 -0.45 -2.00
C SER A 172 -20.20 0.57 -3.10
N ALA A 173 -21.30 0.42 -3.86
CA ALA A 173 -21.70 1.41 -4.86
C ALA A 173 -21.84 2.80 -4.20
N ALA A 174 -21.42 3.84 -4.93
CA ALA A 174 -21.60 5.20 -4.47
C ALA A 174 -23.11 5.49 -4.31
N PRO A 175 -23.54 6.22 -3.27
CA PRO A 175 -24.91 6.68 -3.19
C PRO A 175 -25.24 7.48 -4.45
N SER A 176 -26.16 6.99 -5.28
CA SER A 176 -26.63 7.74 -6.42
C SER A 176 -27.27 9.04 -5.91
N LEU A 177 -26.78 10.19 -6.39
CA LEU A 177 -27.49 11.46 -6.23
C LEU A 177 -28.76 11.38 -7.09
N VAL A 178 -29.81 10.74 -6.57
CA VAL A 178 -31.15 10.90 -7.12
C VAL A 178 -31.52 12.37 -6.92
N SER A 179 -31.28 13.16 -7.96
CA SER A 179 -31.76 14.52 -8.08
C SER A 179 -33.26 14.49 -7.81
N SER A 180 -33.66 14.94 -6.63
CA SER A 180 -35.06 14.94 -6.17
C SER A 180 -35.86 16.05 -6.87
N SER A 181 -35.65 16.23 -8.17
CA SER A 181 -36.39 17.16 -9.04
C SER A 181 -37.82 16.69 -9.32
N ILE A 182 -38.20 15.48 -8.92
CA ILE A 182 -39.53 14.91 -9.16
C ILE A 182 -40.56 15.34 -8.09
N PHE A 183 -40.12 15.79 -6.90
CA PHE A 183 -41.05 16.20 -5.82
C PHE A 183 -41.57 17.65 -5.92
N LEU A 184 -40.97 18.50 -6.77
CA LEU A 184 -41.42 19.89 -6.94
C LEU A 184 -42.46 20.08 -8.05
N LEU A 185 -42.65 19.09 -8.92
CA LEU A 185 -43.64 19.17 -10.01
C LEU A 185 -45.06 18.75 -9.60
N THR A 186 -45.24 18.04 -8.48
CA THR A 186 -46.59 17.66 -8.02
C THR A 186 -47.27 18.76 -7.19
N PHE A 187 -46.51 19.64 -6.53
CA PHE A 187 -47.08 20.78 -5.79
C PHE A 187 -47.52 21.93 -6.72
N ALA A 188 -46.83 22.14 -7.85
CA ALA A 188 -47.17 23.19 -8.81
C ALA A 188 -48.46 22.88 -9.59
N VAL A 189 -48.73 21.61 -9.90
CA VAL A 189 -49.94 21.22 -10.64
C VAL A 189 -51.19 21.27 -9.75
N PHE A 190 -51.07 20.98 -8.45
CA PHE A 190 -52.19 21.07 -7.52
C PHE A 190 -52.67 22.51 -7.28
N TRP A 191 -51.78 23.50 -7.38
CA TRP A 191 -52.16 24.91 -7.22
C TRP A 191 -52.78 25.53 -8.48
N ALA A 192 -52.51 24.96 -9.67
CA ALA A 192 -53.07 25.42 -10.93
C ALA A 192 -54.49 24.88 -11.24
N MET A 193 -54.99 23.91 -10.46
CA MET A 193 -56.36 23.38 -10.58
C MET A 193 -57.34 24.00 -9.59
N MET A 194 -56.88 24.90 -8.71
CA MET A 194 -57.71 25.59 -7.71
C MET A 194 -57.84 27.10 -7.96
N ALA A 195 -57.48 27.58 -9.16
CA ALA A 195 -57.65 28.96 -9.60
C ALA A 195 -58.52 29.04 -10.85
#